data_AF-A0A2M7IQR3-F1
#
_entry.id   AF-A0A2M7IQR3-F1
#
_cell.length_a   1.000
_cell.length_b   1.000
_cell.length_c   1.000
_cell.angle_alpha   90.00
_cell.angle_beta   90.00
_cell.angle_gamma   90.00
#
_symmetry.space_group_name_H-M   'P 1'
#
loop_
_entity.id
_entity.type
_entity.pdbx_description
1 polymer ?
#
loop_
_entity_poly.entity_id
_entity_poly.type
_entity_poly.pdbx_seq_one_letter_code
_entity_poly.pdbx_strand_id
1 'polypeptide(L)'
;MVKRLLFLIPLILTSLQSQTVIGKYAGEFLSIGVGGRPLGMGGAYVAIANDVTAGYYNPAGLAKLNYPQIALMHDERYGNLVNYNYAAVAIPYGKDYTFGLS
;
A
#
# COMPACT_ATOMS: atom_id res chain seq x y z
N MET A 1 -5.86 -50.40 -2.06
CA MET A 1 -5.56 -49.04 -2.57
C MET A 1 -6.76 -48.08 -2.45
N VAL A 2 -7.99 -48.51 -2.80
CA VAL A 2 -9.21 -47.67 -2.81
C VAL A 2 -9.61 -47.09 -1.43
N LYS A 3 -9.37 -47.79 -0.31
CA LYS A 3 -9.70 -47.29 1.05
C LYS A 3 -8.92 -46.03 1.47
N ARG A 4 -7.70 -45.82 0.93
CA ARG A 4 -6.92 -44.59 1.18
C ARG A 4 -7.47 -43.40 0.40
N LEU A 5 -8.08 -43.66 -0.77
CA LEU A 5 -8.70 -42.64 -1.61
C LEU A 5 -10.01 -42.11 -1.00
N LEU A 6 -10.79 -42.97 -0.34
CA LEU A 6 -12.02 -42.61 0.38
C LEU A 6 -11.80 -41.61 1.52
N PHE A 7 -10.63 -41.61 2.16
CA PHE A 7 -10.27 -40.65 3.22
C PHE A 7 -9.96 -39.24 2.70
N LEU A 8 -9.65 -39.08 1.41
CA LEU A 8 -9.30 -37.78 0.81
C LEU A 8 -10.54 -37.02 0.28
N ILE A 9 -11.66 -37.73 0.07
CA ILE A 9 -12.92 -37.16 -0.42
C ILE A 9 -13.50 -36.06 0.50
N PRO A 10 -13.55 -36.21 1.85
CA PRO A 10 -14.07 -35.14 2.70
C PRO A 10 -13.19 -33.88 2.69
N LEU A 11 -11.89 -34.00 2.42
CA LEU A 11 -10.96 -32.86 2.37
C LEU A 11 -11.14 -32.00 1.09
N ILE A 12 -11.68 -32.59 0.02
CA ILE A 12 -11.99 -31.87 -1.24
C ILE A 12 -13.36 -31.20 -1.17
N LEU A 13 -14.27 -31.69 -0.31
CA LEU A 13 -15.65 -31.20 -0.19
C LEU A 13 -15.84 -30.06 0.82
N THR A 14 -14.83 -29.72 1.62
CA THR A 14 -14.92 -28.53 2.49
C THR A 14 -14.65 -27.27 1.68
N SER A 15 -15.71 -26.52 1.37
CA SER A 15 -15.56 -25.15 0.89
C SER A 15 -14.99 -24.29 2.02
N LEU A 16 -13.72 -23.91 1.90
CA LEU A 16 -13.12 -22.90 2.77
C LEU A 16 -13.78 -21.56 2.45
N GLN A 17 -14.88 -21.26 3.15
CA GLN A 17 -15.49 -19.94 3.15
C GLN A 17 -14.56 -19.02 3.97
N SER A 18 -13.57 -18.41 3.30
CA SER A 18 -12.81 -17.30 3.89
C SER A 18 -13.76 -16.13 4.04
N GLN A 19 -14.30 -15.94 5.24
CA GLN A 19 -15.11 -14.77 5.57
C GLN A 19 -14.17 -13.59 5.86
N THR A 20 -13.98 -12.72 4.88
CA THR A 20 -13.40 -11.41 5.10
C THR A 20 -14.47 -10.53 5.75
N VAL A 21 -14.44 -10.39 7.07
CA VAL A 21 -15.20 -9.33 7.76
C VAL A 21 -14.49 -8.02 7.43
N ILE A 22 -14.97 -7.32 6.40
CA ILE A 22 -14.46 -6.00 6.05
C ILE A 22 -15.03 -5.02 7.08
N GLY A 23 -14.25 -4.72 8.11
CA GLY A 23 -14.53 -3.61 9.02
C GLY A 23 -14.61 -2.32 8.22
N LYS A 24 -15.64 -1.51 8.46
CA LYS A 24 -15.69 -0.17 7.87
C LYS A 24 -14.74 0.73 8.65
N TYR A 25 -13.65 1.15 8.02
CA TYR A 25 -12.68 2.06 8.61
C TYR A 25 -12.87 3.47 8.04
N ALA A 26 -12.82 4.49 8.90
CA ALA A 26 -12.86 5.88 8.45
C ALA A 26 -11.69 6.22 7.50
N GLY A 27 -10.58 5.49 7.63
CA GLY A 27 -9.37 5.61 6.81
C GLY A 27 -9.32 4.70 5.58
N GLU A 28 -10.44 4.15 5.09
CA GLU A 28 -10.43 3.24 3.93
C GLU A 28 -9.77 3.88 2.69
N PHE A 29 -9.81 5.21 2.55
CA PHE A 29 -9.10 5.90 1.46
C PHE A 29 -7.58 5.67 1.48
N LEU A 30 -6.98 5.30 2.62
CA LEU A 30 -5.57 4.94 2.71
C LEU A 30 -5.24 3.62 1.99
N SER A 31 -6.24 2.78 1.71
CA SER A 31 -6.04 1.57 0.91
C SER A 31 -5.95 1.85 -0.60
N ILE A 32 -6.29 3.08 -1.04
CA ILE A 32 -6.19 3.50 -2.45
C ILE A 32 -4.73 3.52 -2.92
N GLY A 33 -3.82 3.98 -2.06
CA GLY A 33 -2.40 4.16 -2.37
C GLY A 33 -2.08 5.50 -3.02
N VAL A 34 -0.83 5.91 -2.91
CA VAL A 34 -0.31 7.19 -3.44
C VAL A 34 0.92 6.97 -4.33
N GLY A 35 1.12 7.86 -5.30
CA GLY A 35 2.26 7.87 -6.20
C GLY A 35 2.13 6.91 -7.40
N GLY A 36 2.53 7.38 -8.58
CA GLY A 36 2.43 6.57 -9.81
C GLY A 36 3.28 5.30 -9.81
N ARG A 37 4.48 5.33 -9.21
CA ARG A 37 5.36 4.15 -9.13
C ARG A 37 4.78 3.06 -8.21
N PRO A 38 4.39 3.34 -6.96
CA PRO A 38 3.71 2.37 -6.11
C PRO A 38 2.43 1.80 -6.73
N LEU A 39 1.60 2.67 -7.33
CA LEU A 39 0.36 2.26 -7.98
C LEU A 39 0.61 1.37 -9.21
N GLY A 40 1.63 1.69 -10.03
CA GLY A 40 2.05 0.86 -11.16
C GLY A 40 2.57 -0.54 -10.76
N MET A 41 2.97 -0.70 -9.49
CA MET A 41 3.35 -1.99 -8.90
C MET A 41 2.18 -2.73 -8.23
N GLY A 42 0.94 -2.24 -8.38
CA GLY A 42 -0.23 -2.81 -7.71
C GLY A 42 -0.20 -2.63 -6.19
N GLY A 43 0.48 -1.59 -5.67
CA GLY A 43 0.62 -1.31 -4.24
C GLY A 43 1.81 -2.03 -3.56
N ALA A 44 2.56 -2.86 -4.29
CA ALA A 44 3.69 -3.62 -3.74
C ALA A 44 4.97 -2.77 -3.59
N TYR A 45 4.96 -1.77 -2.70
CA TYR A 45 6.05 -0.77 -2.59
C TYR A 45 6.77 -0.69 -1.23
N VAL A 46 6.18 -1.22 -0.15
CA VAL A 46 6.63 -1.02 1.24
C VAL A 46 8.13 -1.28 1.46
N ALA A 47 8.68 -2.34 0.87
CA ALA A 47 10.07 -2.75 1.07
C ALA A 47 11.09 -1.88 0.32
N ILE A 48 10.66 -1.22 -0.76
CA ILE A 48 11.52 -0.43 -1.64
C ILE A 48 11.22 1.07 -1.57
N ALA A 49 10.36 1.50 -0.65
CA ALA A 49 9.99 2.90 -0.49
C ALA A 49 11.23 3.76 -0.15
N ASN A 50 11.65 4.57 -1.12
CA ASN A 50 12.93 5.29 -1.09
C ASN A 50 12.84 6.71 -1.66
N ASP A 51 11.64 7.29 -1.71
CA ASP A 51 11.36 8.67 -2.08
C ASP A 51 10.39 9.31 -1.08
N VAL A 52 9.98 10.57 -1.31
CA VAL A 52 9.03 11.30 -0.45
C VAL A 52 7.71 10.57 -0.19
N THR A 53 7.29 9.63 -1.06
CA THR A 53 6.09 8.81 -0.82
C THR A 53 6.31 7.76 0.27
N ALA A 54 7.54 7.54 0.72
CA ALA A 54 7.85 6.68 1.86
C ALA A 54 7.13 7.11 3.15
N GLY A 55 6.79 8.40 3.32
CA GLY A 55 5.95 8.84 4.43
C GLY A 55 4.60 8.10 4.53
N TYR A 56 4.04 7.70 3.38
CA TYR A 56 2.78 6.95 3.29
C TYR A 56 2.98 5.44 3.45
N TYR A 57 4.03 4.87 2.83
CA TYR A 57 4.21 3.41 2.75
C TYR A 57 5.11 2.83 3.84
N ASN A 58 6.21 3.51 4.16
CA ASN A 58 7.20 3.07 5.13
C ASN A 58 8.11 4.26 5.53
N PRO A 59 7.80 4.97 6.63
CA PRO A 59 8.54 6.17 7.03
C PRO A 59 10.05 5.94 7.25
N ALA A 60 10.48 4.70 7.54
CA ALA A 60 11.90 4.37 7.68
C ALA A 60 12.70 4.62 6.38
N GLY A 61 12.03 4.60 5.22
CA GLY A 61 12.64 4.96 3.93
C GLY A 61 13.08 6.42 3.84
N LEU A 62 12.42 7.33 4.59
CA LEU A 62 12.75 8.76 4.57
C LEU A 62 14.17 9.04 5.08
N ALA A 63 14.68 8.23 6.01
CA ALA A 63 16.05 8.35 6.54
C ALA A 63 17.13 8.19 5.46
N LYS A 64 16.79 7.61 4.30
CA LYS A 64 17.73 7.34 3.19
C LYS A 64 17.70 8.42 2.09
N LEU A 65 16.89 9.47 2.24
CA LEU A 65 16.81 10.54 1.26
C LEU A 65 18.06 11.43 1.33
N ASN A 66 18.66 11.69 0.18
CA ASN A 66 19.91 12.47 0.07
C ASN A 66 19.70 13.91 -0.37
N TYR A 67 18.47 14.28 -0.74
CA TYR A 67 18.12 15.62 -1.19
C TYR A 67 16.63 15.91 -0.91
N PRO A 68 16.22 17.19 -0.78
CA PRO A 68 14.82 17.56 -0.60
C PRO A 68 13.94 17.09 -1.76
N GLN A 69 12.76 16.54 -1.46
CA GLN A 69 11.83 16.02 -2.45
C GLN A 69 10.42 16.55 -2.22
N ILE A 70 9.69 16.74 -3.32
CA ILE A 70 8.27 17.07 -3.34
C ILE A 70 7.54 16.07 -4.25
N ALA A 71 6.35 15.65 -3.86
CA ALA A 71 5.45 14.86 -4.69
C ALA A 71 4.05 15.44 -4.66
N LEU A 72 3.41 15.47 -5.83
CA LEU A 72 2.01 15.84 -6.01
C LEU A 72 1.35 14.73 -6.82
N MET A 73 0.14 14.35 -6.44
CA MET A 73 -0.67 13.37 -7.13
C MET A 73 -2.10 13.87 -7.25
N HIS A 74 -2.70 13.62 -8.40
CA HIS A 74 -4.11 13.75 -8.67
C HIS A 74 -4.60 12.45 -9.29
N ASP A 75 -5.57 11.79 -8.64
CA ASP A 75 -6.24 10.58 -9.13
C ASP A 75 -7.73 10.88 -9.30
N GLU A 76 -8.20 10.82 -10.55
CA GLU A 76 -9.59 11.00 -10.92
C GLU A 76 -10.26 9.64 -11.12
N ARG A 77 -11.36 9.39 -10.41
CA ARG A 77 -12.10 8.13 -10.47
C ARG A 77 -13.54 8.33 -10.88
N TYR A 78 -14.03 7.38 -11.67
CA TYR A 78 -15.42 7.31 -12.14
C TYR A 78 -15.87 8.57 -12.90
N GLY A 79 -15.00 9.13 -13.75
CA GLY A 79 -15.31 10.35 -14.50
C GLY A 79 -15.48 11.57 -13.59
N ASN A 80 -14.50 11.81 -12.72
CA ASN A 80 -14.44 12.94 -11.79
C ASN A 80 -15.46 12.96 -10.65
N LEU A 81 -16.16 11.85 -10.40
CA LEU A 81 -17.06 11.75 -9.25
C LEU A 81 -16.31 11.66 -7.92
N VAL A 82 -15.13 11.05 -7.93
CA VAL A 82 -14.26 10.92 -6.76
C VAL A 82 -12.85 11.32 -7.14
N ASN A 83 -12.28 12.25 -6.38
CA ASN A 83 -10.92 12.70 -6.54
C ASN A 83 -10.10 12.36 -5.31
N TYR A 84 -8.91 11.82 -5.53
CA TYR A 84 -7.95 11.57 -4.46
C TYR A 84 -6.64 12.29 -4.77
N ASN A 85 -6.33 13.28 -3.94
CA ASN A 85 -5.16 14.12 -4.09
C ASN A 85 -4.19 13.85 -2.95
N TYR A 86 -2.91 13.84 -3.27
CA TYR A 86 -1.84 13.68 -2.30
C TYR A 86 -0.75 14.70 -2.59
N ALA A 87 -0.23 15.34 -1.54
CA ALA A 87 0.88 16.27 -1.63
C ALA A 87 1.83 15.98 -0.49
N ALA A 88 3.12 15.87 -0.77
CA ALA A 88 4.10 15.61 0.25
C ALA A 88 5.42 16.33 -0.01
N VAL A 89 6.09 16.67 1.08
CA VAL A 89 7.43 17.25 1.09
C VAL A 89 8.29 16.49 2.08
N ALA A 90 9.55 16.23 1.70
CA ALA A 90 10.56 15.65 2.57
C ALA A 90 11.85 16.46 2.47
N ILE A 91 12.42 16.82 3.63
CA ILE A 91 13.64 17.62 3.75
C ILE A 91 14.62 16.83 4.63
N PRO A 92 15.66 16.22 4.05
CA PRO A 92 16.71 15.54 4.80
C PRO A 92 17.46 16.50 5.73
N TYR A 93 17.80 16.02 6.92
CA TYR A 93 18.55 16.73 7.95
C TYR A 93 19.65 15.84 8.53
N GLY A 94 20.91 16.23 8.34
CA GLY A 94 22.05 15.40 8.76
C GLY A 94 22.23 14.16 7.89
N LYS A 95 22.72 13.06 8.48
CA LYS A 95 23.08 11.84 7.74
C LYS A 95 21.91 10.87 7.56
N ASP A 96 21.08 10.72 8.58
CA ASP A 96 20.08 9.64 8.68
C ASP A 96 18.69 10.14 9.17
N TYR A 97 18.45 11.46 9.17
CA TYR A 97 17.15 12.04 9.56
C TYR A 97 16.52 12.80 8.40
N THR A 98 15.19 12.82 8.36
CA THR A 98 14.42 13.56 7.37
C THR A 98 13.13 14.05 8.01
N PHE A 99 12.81 15.33 7.80
CA PHE A 99 11.49 15.88 8.11
C PHE A 99 10.56 15.62 6.93
N GLY A 100 9.44 14.94 7.18
CA GLY A 100 8.43 14.64 6.16
C GLY A 100 7.06 15.18 6.56
N LEU A 101 6.29 15.64 5.57
CA LEU A 101 4.89 16.04 5.70
C LEU A 101 4.13 15.56 4.47
N SER A 102 2.92 15.04 4.67
CA SER A 102 2.04 14.49 3.64
C SER A 102 0.56 14.60 4.01
#